data_AF-A0A016UBU0-F1
#
_entry.id   AF-A0A016UBU0-F1
#
_cell.length_a   1.000
_cell.length_b   1.000
_cell.length_c   1.000
_cell.angle_alpha   90.00
_cell.angle_beta   90.00
_cell.angle_gamma   90.00
#
_symmetry.space_group_name_H-M   'P 1'
#
loop_
_entity.id
_entity.type
_entity.pdbx_description
1 polymer ?
#
loop_
_entity_poly.entity_id
_entity_poly.type
_entity_poly.pdbx_seq_one_letter_code
_entity_poly.pdbx_strand_id
1 'polypeptide(L)'
;MTKTLSFVGSKYPLLGSEADPLQAVLVIHVFARKFVPCKLFARQLIRKRSNVEKPGEGTEYGFEVSSTTNFPVGAGLASSAAGFAAIAVAIGKLFDLSATEVSTLARMGSGSACRSVFGGLVEWCAGSDPSGADCVARQVLPEKWWPELRAVIVVIDDGEKEVGSSKGMRNTVETSELLKHRAKCIVPERIKRLSAAFEAHDFHEFALITMADSNQLHAICLDTFPPLKLPSNVMNNYQENPDSPPERRSYREWN
;
A
#
# COMPACT_ATOMS: atom_id res chain seq x y z
N MET A 1 12.31 -2.22 -6.23
CA MET A 1 11.08 -1.65 -6.84
C MET A 1 11.00 -0.19 -6.46
N THR A 2 11.06 0.75 -7.41
CA THR A 2 11.25 2.17 -7.10
C THR A 2 10.20 3.00 -7.84
N LYS A 3 9.35 3.72 -7.09
CA LYS A 3 8.61 4.85 -7.64
C LYS A 3 9.49 6.08 -7.53
N THR A 4 9.76 6.73 -8.66
CA THR A 4 10.43 8.03 -8.66
C THR A 4 9.37 9.11 -8.49
N LEU A 5 9.46 9.83 -7.38
CA LEU A 5 8.62 10.99 -7.12
C LEU A 5 9.48 12.23 -7.38
N SER A 6 9.12 13.02 -8.38
CA SER A 6 9.66 14.37 -8.54
C SER A 6 8.74 15.34 -7.78
N PHE A 7 9.25 15.83 -6.66
CA PHE A 7 8.53 16.79 -5.82
C PHE A 7 9.01 18.20 -6.17
N VAL A 8 8.16 18.99 -6.82
CA VAL A 8 8.36 20.45 -6.86
C VAL A 8 7.61 21.02 -5.65
N GLY A 9 8.26 20.89 -4.50
CA GLY A 9 7.83 21.56 -3.28
C GLY A 9 8.19 23.02 -3.35
N SER A 10 7.43 23.81 -4.11
CA SER A 10 7.61 25.24 -4.01
C SER A 10 6.91 25.76 -2.75
N LYS A 11 7.66 26.49 -1.93
CA LYS A 11 7.10 27.37 -0.89
C LYS A 11 6.40 28.54 -1.57
N TYR A 12 5.27 28.31 -2.23
CA TYR A 12 4.47 29.43 -2.74
C TYR A 12 3.59 29.96 -1.61
N PRO A 13 3.70 31.24 -1.22
CA PRO A 13 2.57 31.91 -0.58
C PRO A 13 1.40 31.88 -1.56
N LEU A 14 0.21 31.51 -1.08
CA LEU A 14 -1.03 31.53 -1.88
C LEU A 14 -1.47 32.99 -2.11
N LEU A 15 -0.77 33.73 -2.96
CA LEU A 15 -1.21 35.01 -3.53
C LEU A 15 -0.59 35.11 -4.93
N GLY A 16 -1.46 35.19 -5.93
CA GLY A 16 -1.12 34.91 -7.33
C GLY A 16 -0.21 35.92 -8.01
N SER A 17 0.52 35.41 -9.01
CA SER A 17 0.83 36.09 -10.27
C SER A 17 1.65 35.15 -11.17
N GLU A 18 1.14 34.95 -12.39
CA GLU A 18 1.82 34.54 -13.64
C GLU A 18 2.55 33.19 -13.69
N ALA A 19 1.93 32.23 -14.41
CA ALA A 19 2.56 31.01 -14.90
C ALA A 19 3.23 31.29 -16.27
N ASP A 20 4.51 30.98 -16.36
CA ASP A 20 5.34 31.02 -17.58
C ASP A 20 4.91 29.89 -18.57
N PRO A 21 4.71 30.13 -19.89
CA PRO A 21 4.05 29.17 -20.78
C PRO A 21 4.96 28.07 -21.37
N LEU A 22 6.20 27.90 -20.94
CA LEU A 22 7.14 26.95 -21.54
C LEU A 22 7.45 25.74 -20.65
N GLN A 23 6.42 24.95 -20.31
CA GLN A 23 6.60 23.56 -19.93
C GLN A 23 5.28 22.80 -20.07
N ALA A 24 5.10 22.09 -21.18
CA ALA A 24 4.01 21.13 -21.34
C ALA A 24 4.28 19.94 -20.40
N VAL A 25 3.87 20.06 -19.15
CA VAL A 25 3.90 19.01 -18.14
C VAL A 25 2.58 18.26 -18.22
N LEU A 26 2.64 16.94 -18.41
CA LEU A 26 1.48 16.06 -18.30
C LEU A 26 0.99 16.06 -16.84
N VAL A 27 0.00 16.90 -16.55
CA VAL A 27 -0.63 17.06 -15.24
C VAL A 27 -1.50 15.85 -14.94
N ILE A 28 -1.01 14.91 -14.14
CA ILE A 28 -1.89 13.91 -13.50
C ILE A 28 -2.47 14.57 -12.26
N HIS A 29 -3.68 15.10 -12.35
CA HIS A 29 -4.50 15.44 -11.19
C HIS A 29 -4.75 14.15 -10.39
N VAL A 30 -3.91 13.86 -9.38
CA VAL A 30 -4.21 12.79 -8.43
C VAL A 30 -5.52 13.17 -7.73
N PHE A 31 -6.59 12.45 -8.08
CA PHE A 31 -7.96 12.70 -7.66
C PHE A 31 -8.06 13.15 -6.19
N ALA A 32 -8.43 14.42 -6.03
CA ALA A 32 -8.31 15.27 -4.84
C ALA A 32 -9.01 14.81 -3.55
N ARG A 33 -9.70 13.66 -3.52
CA ARG A 33 -10.47 13.19 -2.35
C ARG A 33 -9.70 12.26 -1.41
N LYS A 34 -8.90 11.33 -1.94
CA LYS A 34 -8.16 10.35 -1.10
C LYS A 34 -6.96 10.95 -0.38
N PHE A 35 -6.48 12.11 -0.84
CA PHE A 35 -5.36 12.81 -0.21
C PHE A 35 -5.79 13.75 0.92
N VAL A 36 -7.09 14.03 1.09
CA VAL A 36 -7.59 14.96 2.13
C VAL A 36 -7.12 14.56 3.53
N PRO A 37 -7.23 13.28 3.97
CA PRO A 37 -6.77 12.89 5.30
C PRO A 37 -5.26 13.06 5.47
N CYS A 38 -4.47 12.72 4.44
CA CYS A 38 -3.02 12.92 4.44
C CYS A 38 -2.65 14.40 4.55
N LYS A 39 -3.32 15.26 3.78
CA LYS A 39 -3.11 16.71 3.79
C LYS A 39 -3.44 17.31 5.16
N LEU A 40 -4.55 16.90 5.77
CA LEU A 40 -4.96 17.39 7.09
C LEU A 40 -3.98 16.95 8.18
N PHE A 41 -3.55 15.69 8.15
CA PHE A 41 -2.59 15.17 9.12
C PHE A 41 -1.22 15.83 8.98
N ALA A 42 -0.71 15.99 7.75
CA ALA A 42 0.52 16.73 7.48
C ALA A 42 0.43 18.17 8.01
N ARG A 43 -0.70 18.87 7.76
CA ARG A 43 -0.94 20.22 8.30
C ARG A 43 -0.93 20.24 9.83
N GLN A 44 -1.51 19.24 10.49
CA GLN A 44 -1.53 19.14 11.95
C GLN A 44 -0.11 18.95 12.51
N LEU A 45 0.69 18.06 11.91
CA LEU A 45 2.09 17.83 12.32
C LEU A 45 2.93 19.10 12.15
N ILE A 46 2.78 19.79 11.02
CA ILE A 46 3.49 21.05 10.76
C ILE A 46 3.12 22.09 11.82
N ARG A 47 1.82 22.31 12.08
CA ARG A 47 1.36 23.27 13.10
C ARG A 47 1.93 22.99 14.49
N LYS A 48 1.95 21.72 14.91
CA LYS A 48 2.54 21.30 16.19
C LYS A 48 4.02 21.68 16.29
N ARG A 49 4.78 21.58 15.19
CA ARG A 49 6.21 21.92 15.16
C ARG A 49 6.47 23.42 14.97
N SER A 50 5.57 24.15 14.32
CA SER A 50 5.67 25.60 14.10
C SER A 50 5.35 26.43 15.35
N ASN A 51 4.83 25.83 16.43
CA ASN A 51 4.34 26.54 17.63
C ASN A 51 3.28 27.62 17.33
N VAL A 52 2.55 27.50 16.21
CA VAL A 52 1.52 28.45 15.80
C VAL A 52 0.20 28.03 16.45
N GLU A 53 -0.13 28.65 17.58
CA GLU A 53 -1.34 28.37 18.37
C GLU A 53 -2.62 28.98 17.77
N LYS A 54 -2.51 29.95 16.86
CA LYS A 54 -3.67 30.67 16.32
C LYS A 54 -4.15 30.13 14.96
N PRO A 55 -5.46 29.87 14.78
CA PRO A 55 -6.04 29.58 13.47
C PRO A 55 -6.07 30.88 12.65
N GLY A 56 -5.11 31.06 11.74
CA GLY A 56 -5.10 32.18 10.76
C GLY A 56 -3.73 32.82 10.50
N GLU A 57 -2.73 32.58 11.35
CA GLU A 57 -1.42 33.27 11.30
C GLU A 57 -0.26 32.36 10.83
N GLY A 58 -0.55 31.38 9.97
CA GLY A 58 0.45 30.46 9.41
C GLY A 58 0.44 30.49 7.90
N THR A 59 1.62 30.45 7.28
CA THR A 59 1.76 30.28 5.82
C THR A 59 0.96 29.05 5.38
N GLU A 60 -0.06 29.25 4.55
CA GLU A 60 -0.77 28.13 3.95
C GLU A 60 0.14 27.46 2.92
N TYR A 61 0.73 26.33 3.29
CA TYR A 61 1.45 25.50 2.35
C TYR A 61 0.47 24.80 1.40
N GLY A 62 0.64 25.06 0.10
CA GLY A 62 0.16 24.21 -0.98
C GLY A 62 1.18 23.12 -1.28
N PHE A 63 0.70 21.96 -1.73
CA PHE A 63 1.56 20.88 -2.21
C PHE A 63 1.13 20.51 -3.61
N GLU A 64 2.08 20.54 -4.54
CA GLU A 64 1.95 19.90 -5.84
C GLU A 64 2.64 18.54 -5.77
N VAL A 65 1.92 17.50 -6.19
CA VAL A 65 2.42 16.12 -6.13
C VAL A 65 2.35 15.53 -7.52
N SER A 66 3.52 15.30 -8.12
CA SER A 66 3.66 14.51 -9.34
C SER A 66 4.27 13.16 -8.99
N SER A 67 3.59 12.07 -9.37
CA SER A 67 4.04 10.70 -9.15
C SER A 67 3.96 9.91 -10.44
N THR A 68 5.07 9.28 -10.81
CA THR A 68 5.10 8.26 -11.86
C THR A 68 5.37 6.90 -11.24
N THR A 69 5.08 5.85 -12.00
CA THR A 69 5.26 4.46 -11.59
C THR A 69 5.83 3.71 -12.77
N ASN A 70 6.81 2.85 -12.53
CA ASN A 70 7.40 1.98 -13.55
C ASN A 70 6.71 0.59 -13.60
N PHE A 71 5.55 0.45 -12.96
CA PHE A 71 4.71 -0.74 -13.04
C PHE A 71 3.68 -0.59 -14.15
N PRO A 72 3.36 -1.66 -14.89
CA PRO A 72 2.24 -1.63 -15.83
C PRO A 72 0.96 -1.26 -15.08
N VAL A 73 0.26 -0.24 -15.57
CA VAL A 73 -1.06 0.14 -15.06
C VAL A 73 -2.01 -1.05 -15.32
N GLY A 74 -2.75 -1.49 -14.31
CA GLY A 74 -3.66 -2.64 -14.42
C GLY A 74 -3.09 -3.99 -13.97
N ALA A 75 -1.77 -4.13 -13.77
CA ALA A 75 -1.13 -5.41 -13.40
C ALA A 75 -1.44 -5.95 -11.98
N GLY A 76 -2.46 -5.42 -11.30
CA GLY A 76 -2.88 -5.89 -9.97
C GLY A 76 -1.88 -5.61 -8.83
N LEU A 77 -0.74 -4.99 -9.11
CA LEU A 77 0.25 -4.61 -8.11
C LEU A 77 -0.25 -3.41 -7.31
N ALA A 78 0.01 -3.40 -5.99
CA ALA A 78 -0.50 -2.46 -5.00
C ALA A 78 -0.01 -1.00 -5.23
N SER A 79 -0.39 -0.39 -6.35
CA SER A 79 0.11 0.91 -6.81
C SER A 79 -0.29 2.03 -5.85
N SER A 80 -1.46 1.92 -5.18
CA SER A 80 -1.86 2.87 -4.13
C SER A 80 -0.91 2.83 -2.93
N ALA A 81 -0.50 1.63 -2.47
CA ALA A 81 0.38 1.49 -1.32
C ALA A 81 1.73 2.17 -1.56
N ALA A 82 2.39 1.83 -2.67
CA ALA A 82 3.66 2.45 -3.05
C ALA A 82 3.53 3.96 -3.31
N GLY A 83 2.41 4.41 -3.88
CA GLY A 83 2.17 5.84 -4.14
C GLY A 83 2.04 6.65 -2.86
N PHE A 84 1.19 6.20 -1.93
CA PHE A 84 1.02 6.90 -0.64
C PHE A 84 2.25 6.82 0.24
N ALA A 85 3.01 5.72 0.20
CA ALA A 85 4.30 5.62 0.89
C ALA A 85 5.31 6.63 0.34
N ALA A 86 5.44 6.74 -1.00
CA ALA A 86 6.34 7.71 -1.62
C ALA A 86 5.99 9.16 -1.25
N ILE A 87 4.70 9.50 -1.27
CA ILE A 87 4.24 10.83 -0.85
C ILE A 87 4.52 11.07 0.63
N ALA A 88 4.22 10.11 1.50
CA ALA A 88 4.47 10.23 2.93
C ALA A 88 5.97 10.40 3.23
N VAL A 89 6.85 9.66 2.54
CA VAL A 89 8.30 9.79 2.67
C VAL A 89 8.79 11.16 2.19
N ALA A 90 8.24 11.68 1.08
CA ALA A 90 8.60 13.01 0.58
C ALA A 90 8.21 14.12 1.57
N ILE A 91 6.99 14.07 2.11
CA ILE A 91 6.53 14.97 3.17
C ILE A 91 7.40 14.78 4.43
N GLY A 92 7.72 13.54 4.77
CA GLY A 92 8.59 13.20 5.88
C GLY A 92 9.95 13.87 5.80
N LYS A 93 10.59 13.84 4.62
CA LYS A 93 11.86 14.53 4.38
C LYS A 93 11.72 16.05 4.44
N LEU A 94 10.63 16.62 3.91
CA LEU A 94 10.43 18.06 3.89
C LEU A 94 10.24 18.66 5.30
N PHE A 95 9.63 17.90 6.20
CA PHE A 95 9.29 18.36 7.56
C PHE A 95 10.03 17.62 8.67
N ASP A 96 11.06 16.84 8.33
CA ASP A 96 11.89 16.07 9.26
C ASP A 96 11.07 15.12 10.18
N LEU A 97 10.11 14.41 9.60
CA LEU A 97 9.26 13.47 10.32
C LEU A 97 10.02 12.17 10.63
N SER A 98 9.76 11.61 11.80
CA SER A 98 10.21 10.27 12.18
C SER A 98 9.62 9.19 11.27
N ALA A 99 10.26 8.03 11.18
CA ALA A 99 9.76 6.90 10.39
C ALA A 99 8.34 6.46 10.82
N THR A 100 8.03 6.54 12.13
CA THR A 100 6.70 6.23 12.67
C THR A 100 5.66 7.25 12.21
N GLU A 101 5.98 8.54 12.21
CA GLU A 101 5.09 9.59 11.67
C GLU A 101 4.86 9.41 10.17
N VAL A 102 5.90 9.08 9.41
CA VAL A 102 5.81 8.79 7.96
C VAL A 102 4.94 7.58 7.69
N SER A 103 5.13 6.48 8.43
CA SER A 103 4.30 5.27 8.36
C SER A 103 2.83 5.57 8.68
N THR A 104 2.58 6.37 9.71
CA THR A 104 1.23 6.80 10.10
C THR A 104 0.58 7.65 9.01
N LEU A 105 1.32 8.59 8.44
CA LEU A 105 0.86 9.42 7.32
C LEU A 105 0.53 8.56 6.09
N ALA A 106 1.37 7.57 5.76
CA ALA A 106 1.11 6.64 4.66
C ALA A 106 -0.17 5.83 4.88
N ARG A 107 -0.39 5.31 6.10
CA ARG A 107 -1.59 4.57 6.52
C ARG A 107 -2.88 5.34 6.23
N MET A 108 -2.88 6.64 6.48
CA MET A 108 -4.05 7.51 6.29
C MET A 108 -4.48 7.65 4.82
N GLY A 109 -3.53 7.49 3.88
CA GLY A 109 -3.83 7.48 2.45
C GLY A 109 -4.24 6.11 1.94
N SER A 110 -3.49 5.08 2.34
CA SER A 110 -3.82 3.68 2.10
C SER A 110 -3.25 2.82 3.23
N GLY A 111 -4.10 2.00 3.85
CA GLY A 111 -3.69 1.19 5.01
C GLY A 111 -2.42 0.38 4.76
N SER A 112 -2.28 -0.29 3.61
CA SER A 112 -1.09 -1.07 3.26
C SER A 112 0.16 -0.23 2.97
N ALA A 113 0.04 1.08 2.72
CA ALA A 113 1.18 1.96 2.43
C ALA A 113 2.14 2.10 3.62
N CYS A 114 1.66 1.97 4.86
CA CYS A 114 2.50 2.05 6.05
C CYS A 114 3.64 1.03 6.03
N ARG A 115 3.39 -0.17 5.47
CA ARG A 115 4.41 -1.22 5.38
C ARG A 115 5.47 -0.94 4.32
N SER A 116 5.18 -0.11 3.33
CA SER A 116 6.12 0.27 2.27
C SER A 116 7.09 1.39 2.68
N VAL A 117 7.04 1.85 3.94
CA VAL A 117 8.00 2.81 4.49
C VAL A 117 9.29 2.12 4.95
N PHE A 118 9.25 0.83 5.22
CA PHE A 118 10.38 0.03 5.72
C PHE A 118 10.78 -1.05 4.71
N GLY A 119 12.05 -1.48 4.76
CA GLY A 119 12.55 -2.62 4.00
C GLY A 119 12.32 -3.96 4.73
N GLY A 120 12.52 -5.07 4.03
CA GLY A 120 12.52 -6.42 4.60
C GLY A 120 11.14 -6.93 5.00
N LEU A 121 11.08 -7.70 6.10
CA LEU A 121 9.83 -8.20 6.64
C LEU A 121 9.21 -7.12 7.53
N VAL A 122 8.00 -6.69 7.18
CA VAL A 122 7.30 -5.59 7.86
C VAL A 122 5.94 -6.05 8.32
N GLU A 123 5.64 -5.86 9.60
CA GLU A 123 4.32 -6.14 10.17
C GLU A 123 3.55 -4.83 10.32
N TRP A 124 2.26 -4.83 9.95
CA TRP A 124 1.32 -3.78 10.34
C TRP A 124 0.50 -4.26 11.52
N CYS A 125 0.80 -3.73 12.70
CA CYS A 125 0.08 -4.03 13.93
C CYS A 125 -1.28 -3.33 13.90
N ALA A 126 -2.36 -4.09 14.15
CA ALA A 126 -3.72 -3.57 14.11
C ALA A 126 -3.97 -2.49 15.18
N GLY A 127 -3.23 -2.57 16.29
CA GLY A 127 -3.47 -1.75 17.47
C GLY A 127 -4.75 -2.17 18.21
N SER A 128 -4.93 -1.57 19.37
CA SER A 128 -6.05 -1.76 20.30
C SER A 128 -6.58 -0.44 20.84
N ASP A 129 -5.79 0.64 20.73
CA ASP A 129 -6.19 1.99 21.13
C ASP A 129 -7.22 2.54 20.13
N PRO A 130 -8.43 2.96 20.59
CA PRO A 130 -9.43 3.59 19.74
C PRO A 130 -8.96 4.86 19.00
N SER A 131 -7.93 5.55 19.52
CA SER A 131 -7.30 6.68 18.85
C SER A 131 -6.46 6.27 17.62
N GLY A 132 -6.11 4.98 17.52
CA GLY A 132 -5.26 4.42 16.48
C GLY A 132 -3.77 4.74 16.66
N ALA A 133 -3.36 5.18 17.85
CA ALA A 133 -1.98 5.52 18.18
C ALA A 133 -1.02 4.31 18.12
N ASP A 134 -1.50 3.12 18.45
CA ASP A 134 -0.73 1.86 18.44
C ASP A 134 -0.91 1.04 17.13
N CYS A 135 -1.68 1.54 16.16
CA CYS A 135 -1.88 0.90 14.87
C CYS A 135 -0.72 1.19 13.89
N VAL A 136 0.49 0.72 14.21
CA VAL A 136 1.73 1.11 13.53
C VAL A 136 2.32 -0.02 12.66
N ALA A 137 3.12 0.34 11.66
CA ALA A 137 3.99 -0.61 10.99
C ALA A 137 5.36 -0.66 11.67
N ARG A 138 5.94 -1.86 11.78
CA ARG A 138 7.28 -2.09 12.31
C ARG A 138 8.07 -3.00 11.38
N GLN A 139 9.34 -2.68 11.18
CA GLN A 139 10.28 -3.60 10.57
C GLN A 139 10.54 -4.73 11.56
N VAL A 140 10.22 -5.97 11.16
CA VAL A 140 10.47 -7.18 11.95
C VAL A 140 11.90 -7.65 11.69
N LEU A 141 12.29 -7.76 10.42
CA LEU A 141 13.64 -8.15 9.99
C LEU A 141 14.05 -7.32 8.75
N PRO A 142 15.35 -6.97 8.61
CA PRO A 142 15.83 -6.16 7.50
C PRO A 142 15.81 -6.92 6.16
N GLU A 143 15.82 -6.19 5.04
CA GLU A 143 15.81 -6.76 3.69
C GLU A 143 17.02 -7.65 3.38
N LYS A 144 18.13 -7.45 4.10
CA LYS A 144 19.34 -8.26 3.97
C LYS A 144 19.30 -9.56 4.78
N TRP A 145 18.24 -9.78 5.57
CA TRP A 145 18.13 -10.95 6.43
C TRP A 145 18.09 -12.24 5.61
N TRP A 146 17.22 -12.30 4.60
CA TRP A 146 17.02 -13.47 3.75
C TRP A 146 17.34 -13.19 2.27
N PRO A 147 18.63 -13.04 1.91
CA PRO A 147 19.05 -12.57 0.58
C PRO A 147 18.82 -13.57 -0.55
N GLU A 148 18.49 -14.84 -0.26
CA GLU A 148 18.16 -15.87 -1.25
C GLU A 148 16.69 -15.83 -1.67
N LEU A 149 15.80 -15.23 -0.86
CA LEU A 149 14.37 -15.17 -1.16
C LEU A 149 14.13 -14.36 -2.45
N ARG A 150 13.35 -14.91 -3.38
CA ARG A 150 12.99 -14.26 -4.65
C ARG A 150 11.47 -14.19 -4.78
N ALA A 151 10.98 -13.13 -5.41
CA ALA A 151 9.58 -12.98 -5.77
C ALA A 151 9.47 -12.89 -7.30
N VAL A 152 8.61 -13.72 -7.88
CA VAL A 152 8.25 -13.68 -9.30
C VAL A 152 6.79 -13.25 -9.40
N ILE A 153 6.50 -12.27 -10.23
CA ILE A 153 5.15 -11.75 -10.45
C ILE A 153 4.71 -12.17 -11.85
N VAL A 154 3.64 -12.96 -11.92
CA VAL A 154 3.02 -13.38 -13.17
C VAL A 154 1.75 -12.56 -13.38
N VAL A 155 1.72 -11.76 -14.46
CA VAL A 155 0.55 -10.95 -14.82
C VAL A 155 -0.33 -11.76 -15.76
N ILE A 156 -1.50 -12.16 -15.29
CA ILE A 156 -2.39 -13.09 -16.00
C ILE A 156 -3.57 -12.36 -16.66
N ASP A 157 -4.02 -11.27 -16.05
CA ASP A 157 -5.10 -10.41 -16.51
C ASP A 157 -4.74 -8.97 -16.16
N ASP A 158 -4.84 -8.06 -17.13
CA ASP A 158 -4.62 -6.62 -16.97
C ASP A 158 -5.94 -5.83 -16.88
N GLY A 159 -7.08 -6.54 -16.88
CA GLY A 159 -8.40 -5.96 -16.66
C GLY A 159 -8.58 -5.33 -15.28
N GLU A 160 -9.34 -4.24 -15.23
CA GLU A 160 -9.67 -3.60 -13.96
C GLU A 160 -10.62 -4.47 -13.12
N LYS A 161 -10.39 -4.50 -11.80
CA LYS A 161 -11.29 -5.17 -10.86
C LYS A 161 -12.65 -4.48 -10.89
N GLU A 162 -13.73 -5.27 -11.08
CA GLU A 162 -15.10 -4.76 -11.03
C GLU A 162 -15.42 -4.04 -9.70
N VAL A 163 -14.88 -4.55 -8.59
CA VAL A 163 -15.02 -3.94 -7.26
C VAL A 163 -13.65 -3.58 -6.70
N GLY A 164 -13.40 -2.28 -6.51
CA GLY A 164 -12.18 -1.80 -5.88
C GLY A 164 -12.02 -2.27 -4.43
N SER A 165 -10.78 -2.53 -4.00
CA SER A 165 -10.47 -3.16 -2.70
C SER A 165 -11.13 -2.50 -1.50
N SER A 166 -11.23 -1.17 -1.43
CA SER A 166 -11.86 -0.48 -0.30
C SER A 166 -13.35 -0.81 -0.16
N LYS A 167 -14.07 -0.91 -1.29
CA LYS A 167 -15.49 -1.29 -1.29
C LYS A 167 -15.64 -2.78 -1.01
N GLY A 168 -14.82 -3.61 -1.68
CA GLY A 168 -14.82 -5.06 -1.49
C GLY A 168 -14.59 -5.45 -0.03
N MET A 169 -13.52 -4.95 0.59
CA MET A 169 -13.20 -5.23 1.99
C MET A 169 -14.29 -4.76 2.96
N ARG A 170 -14.96 -3.63 2.69
CA ARG A 170 -16.08 -3.17 3.50
C ARG A 170 -17.27 -4.13 3.42
N ASN A 171 -17.65 -4.50 2.20
CA ASN A 171 -18.72 -5.49 1.99
C ASN A 171 -18.39 -6.80 2.70
N THR A 172 -17.14 -7.26 2.60
CA THR A 172 -16.67 -8.47 3.30
C THR A 172 -16.83 -8.35 4.82
N VAL A 173 -16.44 -7.22 5.41
CA VAL A 173 -16.63 -6.98 6.85
C VAL A 173 -18.11 -7.03 7.25
N GLU A 174 -18.98 -6.49 6.40
CA GLU A 174 -20.42 -6.41 6.66
C GLU A 174 -21.14 -7.76 6.47
N THR A 175 -20.65 -8.62 5.58
CA THR A 175 -21.44 -9.77 5.08
C THR A 175 -20.79 -11.14 5.22
N SER A 176 -19.46 -11.23 5.28
CA SER A 176 -18.76 -12.53 5.41
C SER A 176 -18.80 -13.02 6.86
N GLU A 177 -19.35 -14.22 7.05
CA GLU A 177 -19.35 -14.89 8.35
C GLU A 177 -17.95 -15.44 8.68
N LEU A 178 -17.18 -15.83 7.66
CA LEU A 178 -15.83 -16.39 7.81
C LEU A 178 -14.79 -15.37 8.29
N LEU A 179 -14.96 -14.08 7.94
CA LEU A 179 -13.96 -13.05 8.26
C LEU A 179 -13.70 -12.91 9.76
N LYS A 180 -14.75 -12.97 10.59
CA LYS A 180 -14.63 -12.77 12.05
C LYS A 180 -13.74 -13.85 12.67
N HIS A 181 -13.94 -15.10 12.28
CA HIS A 181 -13.12 -16.21 12.75
C HIS A 181 -11.67 -16.08 12.26
N ARG A 182 -11.47 -15.74 10.97
CA ARG A 182 -10.12 -15.50 10.42
C ARG A 182 -9.36 -14.45 11.22
N ALA A 183 -9.96 -13.27 11.42
CA ALA A 183 -9.31 -12.14 12.07
C ALA A 183 -8.97 -12.45 13.55
N LYS A 184 -9.86 -13.15 14.26
CA LYS A 184 -9.70 -13.42 15.68
C LYS A 184 -8.79 -14.62 15.97
N CYS A 185 -8.92 -15.70 15.20
CA CYS A 185 -8.35 -17.00 15.56
C CYS A 185 -7.22 -17.46 14.62
N ILE A 186 -7.24 -17.07 13.34
CA ILE A 186 -6.32 -17.61 12.34
C ILE A 186 -5.13 -16.67 12.09
N VAL A 187 -5.40 -15.39 11.83
CA VAL A 187 -4.36 -14.41 11.47
C VAL A 187 -3.32 -14.22 12.58
N PRO A 188 -3.66 -14.09 13.87
CA PRO A 188 -2.66 -13.90 14.91
C PRO A 188 -1.64 -15.03 15.00
N GLU A 189 -2.08 -16.28 14.82
CA GLU A 189 -1.20 -17.44 14.83
C GLU A 189 -0.35 -17.53 13.55
N ARG A 190 -0.94 -17.24 12.39
CA ARG A 190 -0.20 -17.19 11.12
C ARG A 190 0.90 -16.12 11.13
N ILE A 191 0.66 -14.96 11.73
CA ILE A 191 1.69 -13.92 11.87
C ILE A 191 2.89 -14.47 12.65
N LYS A 192 2.65 -15.10 13.81
CA LYS A 192 3.73 -15.69 14.64
C LYS A 192 4.53 -16.74 13.86
N ARG A 193 3.84 -17.69 13.23
CA ARG A 193 4.49 -18.76 12.45
C ARG A 193 5.24 -18.22 11.24
N LEU A 194 4.67 -17.27 10.51
CA LEU A 194 5.31 -16.67 9.33
C LEU A 194 6.55 -15.87 9.72
N SER A 195 6.49 -15.11 10.82
CA SER A 195 7.66 -14.41 11.35
C SER A 195 8.77 -15.37 11.77
N ALA A 196 8.43 -16.46 12.49
CA ALA A 196 9.40 -17.48 12.89
C ALA A 196 10.02 -18.21 11.68
N ALA A 197 9.20 -18.57 10.68
CA ALA A 197 9.67 -19.21 9.45
C ALA A 197 10.60 -18.28 8.66
N PHE A 198 10.27 -16.98 8.59
CA PHE A 198 11.13 -16.00 7.94
C PHE A 198 12.44 -15.79 8.70
N GLU A 199 12.41 -15.76 10.03
CA GLU A 199 13.61 -15.63 10.86
C GLU A 199 14.55 -16.83 10.68
N ALA A 200 14.00 -18.05 10.62
CA ALA A 200 14.73 -19.30 10.49
C ALA A 200 15.13 -19.65 9.04
N HIS A 201 14.78 -18.82 8.05
CA HIS A 201 14.90 -19.13 6.62
C HIS A 201 14.21 -20.45 6.21
N ASP A 202 13.12 -20.81 6.89
CA ASP A 202 12.31 -21.98 6.57
C ASP A 202 11.35 -21.64 5.42
N PHE A 203 11.82 -21.86 4.19
CA PHE A 203 11.03 -21.59 2.98
C PHE A 203 9.76 -22.44 2.92
N HIS A 204 9.81 -23.68 3.41
CA HIS A 204 8.70 -24.60 3.31
C HIS A 204 7.52 -24.12 4.16
N GLU A 205 7.76 -23.83 5.44
CA GLU A 205 6.73 -23.29 6.33
C GLU A 205 6.26 -21.90 5.88
N PHE A 206 7.18 -21.03 5.45
CA PHE A 206 6.86 -19.71 4.91
C PHE A 206 5.92 -19.80 3.69
N ALA A 207 6.22 -20.70 2.75
CA ALA A 207 5.42 -20.91 1.54
C ALA A 207 4.04 -21.49 1.88
N LEU A 208 3.96 -22.50 2.76
CA LEU A 208 2.69 -23.10 3.19
C LEU A 208 1.75 -22.07 3.81
N ILE A 209 2.25 -21.23 4.73
CA ILE A 209 1.43 -20.19 5.35
C ILE A 209 0.99 -19.15 4.32
N THR A 210 1.91 -18.72 3.45
CA THR A 210 1.62 -17.72 2.40
C THR A 210 0.53 -18.20 1.44
N MET A 211 0.62 -19.45 0.96
CA MET A 211 -0.40 -20.06 0.09
C MET A 211 -1.74 -20.23 0.81
N ALA A 212 -1.73 -20.76 2.05
CA ALA A 212 -2.93 -20.95 2.84
C ALA A 212 -3.62 -19.61 3.21
N ASP A 213 -2.85 -18.53 3.36
CA ASP A 213 -3.38 -17.19 3.61
C ASP A 213 -3.98 -16.56 2.37
N SER A 214 -3.34 -16.73 1.21
CA SER A 214 -3.90 -16.35 -0.08
C SER A 214 -5.24 -17.06 -0.35
N ASN A 215 -5.28 -18.38 -0.18
CA ASN A 215 -6.49 -19.18 -0.40
C ASN A 215 -7.64 -18.78 0.53
N GLN A 216 -7.35 -18.57 1.82
CA GLN A 216 -8.39 -18.16 2.77
C GLN A 216 -8.90 -16.74 2.51
N LEU A 217 -8.05 -15.83 2.03
CA LEU A 217 -8.50 -14.51 1.58
C LEU A 217 -9.49 -14.63 0.42
N HIS A 218 -9.20 -15.48 -0.57
CA HIS A 218 -10.10 -15.73 -1.69
C HIS A 218 -11.41 -16.41 -1.24
N ALA A 219 -11.35 -17.36 -0.31
CA ALA A 219 -12.55 -17.98 0.27
C ALA A 219 -13.48 -16.95 0.93
N ILE A 220 -12.91 -15.95 1.62
CA ILE A 220 -13.67 -14.87 2.26
C ILE A 220 -14.25 -13.89 1.23
N CYS A 221 -13.55 -13.66 0.12
CA CYS A 221 -14.12 -12.92 -1.01
C CYS A 221 -15.35 -13.62 -1.61
N LEU A 222 -15.34 -14.95 -1.67
CA LEU A 222 -16.49 -15.75 -2.11
C LEU A 222 -17.64 -15.77 -1.09
N ASP A 223 -17.31 -15.76 0.20
CA ASP A 223 -18.28 -15.69 1.31
C ASP A 223 -18.91 -14.29 1.49
N THR A 224 -18.36 -13.27 0.84
CA THR A 224 -18.94 -11.91 0.82
C THR A 224 -20.26 -11.90 0.04
N PHE A 225 -21.22 -11.04 0.41
CA PHE A 225 -22.48 -10.89 -0.33
C PHE A 225 -22.68 -9.46 -0.89
N PRO A 226 -22.88 -9.28 -2.21
CA PRO A 226 -22.72 -10.31 -3.25
C PRO A 226 -21.25 -10.79 -3.34
N PRO A 227 -21.00 -12.02 -3.82
CA PRO A 227 -19.65 -12.57 -3.94
C PRO A 227 -18.74 -11.66 -4.76
N LEU A 228 -17.52 -11.46 -4.27
CA LEU A 228 -16.50 -10.73 -5.01
C LEU A 228 -15.91 -11.65 -6.07
N LYS A 229 -15.95 -11.23 -7.33
CA LYS A 229 -15.34 -11.99 -8.44
C LYS A 229 -13.83 -12.10 -8.22
N LEU A 230 -13.35 -13.33 -8.25
CA LEU A 230 -11.93 -13.66 -8.31
C LEU A 230 -11.46 -13.57 -9.78
N PRO A 231 -10.19 -13.22 -10.04
CA PRO A 231 -9.65 -13.37 -11.39
C PRO A 231 -9.81 -14.82 -11.85
N SER A 232 -10.25 -14.98 -13.10
CA SER A 232 -10.80 -16.20 -13.70
C SER A 232 -9.88 -17.43 -13.67
N ASN A 233 -10.44 -18.60 -14.01
CA ASN A 233 -9.95 -20.00 -14.07
C ASN A 233 -8.46 -20.31 -14.29
N VAL A 234 -7.64 -19.33 -14.66
CA VAL A 234 -6.20 -19.46 -14.87
C VAL A 234 -5.45 -19.70 -13.55
N MET A 235 -5.89 -19.10 -12.43
CA MET A 235 -5.21 -19.30 -11.14
C MET A 235 -5.31 -20.76 -10.65
N ASN A 236 -6.44 -21.43 -10.90
CA ASN A 236 -6.63 -22.84 -10.55
C ASN A 236 -5.75 -23.75 -11.43
N ASN A 237 -5.64 -23.47 -12.73
CA ASN A 237 -4.80 -24.26 -13.64
C ASN A 237 -3.30 -24.20 -13.28
N TYR A 238 -2.78 -23.04 -12.84
CA TYR A 238 -1.38 -22.94 -12.38
C TYR A 238 -1.13 -23.67 -11.06
N GLN A 239 -2.11 -23.70 -10.15
CA GLN A 239 -1.99 -24.43 -8.89
C GLN A 239 -2.07 -25.94 -9.08
N GLU A 240 -2.87 -26.41 -10.05
CA GLU A 240 -3.04 -27.83 -10.34
C GLU A 240 -1.99 -28.40 -11.30
N ASN A 241 -1.38 -27.58 -12.17
CA ASN A 241 -0.42 -28.04 -13.17
C ASN A 241 0.65 -26.97 -13.50
N PRO A 242 1.73 -26.86 -12.70
CA PRO A 242 2.77 -25.84 -12.89
C PRO A 242 3.55 -25.99 -14.20
N ASP A 243 3.54 -27.17 -14.82
CA ASP A 243 4.23 -27.47 -16.09
C ASP A 243 3.33 -27.29 -17.33
N SER A 244 2.07 -26.89 -17.15
CA SER A 244 1.19 -26.60 -18.28
C SER A 244 1.69 -25.34 -19.00
N PRO A 245 2.02 -25.41 -20.31
CA PRO A 245 2.53 -24.25 -21.02
C PRO A 245 1.41 -23.19 -21.08
N PRO A 246 1.69 -21.92 -20.75
CA PRO A 246 0.72 -20.86 -21.02
C PRO A 246 0.42 -20.87 -22.52
N GLU A 247 -0.87 -20.90 -22.89
CA GLU A 247 -1.28 -20.62 -24.26
C GLU A 247 -0.54 -19.36 -24.72
N ARG A 248 0.19 -19.46 -25.85
CA ARG A 248 1.13 -18.44 -26.32
C ARG A 248 0.56 -17.03 -26.15
N ARG A 249 1.00 -16.33 -25.11
CA ARG A 249 0.79 -14.89 -24.93
C ARG A 249 2.16 -14.24 -24.85
N SER A 250 2.29 -13.15 -25.60
CA SER A 250 3.56 -12.46 -25.85
C SER A 250 4.29 -12.16 -24.54
N TYR A 251 5.46 -12.77 -24.35
CA TYR A 251 6.43 -12.30 -23.37
C TYR A 251 6.88 -10.91 -23.81
N ARG A 252 6.54 -9.88 -23.03
CA ARG A 252 7.21 -8.58 -23.11
C ARG A 252 8.28 -8.55 -22.03
N GLU A 253 9.53 -8.54 -22.46
CA GLU A 253 10.65 -8.15 -21.60
C GLU A 253 10.52 -6.65 -21.31
N TRP A 254 10.53 -6.30 -20.03
CA TRP A 254 10.53 -4.91 -19.58
C TRP A 254 11.96 -4.56 -19.18
N ASN A 255 12.64 -3.80 -20.04
CA ASN A 255 13.95 -3.19 -19.74
C ASN A 255 13.80 -1.99 -18.81
#